data_AF-A0A956P6N5-F1
#
_entry.id   AF-A0A956P6N5-F1
#
_cell.length_a   1.000
_cell.length_b   1.000
_cell.length_c   1.000
_cell.angle_alpha   90.00
_cell.angle_beta   90.00
_cell.angle_gamma   90.00
#
_symmetry.space_group_name_H-M   'P 1'
#
loop_
_entity.id
_entity.type
_entity.pdbx_description
1 polymer ?
#
loop_
_entity_poly.entity_id
_entity_poly.type
_entity_poly.pdbx_seq_one_letter_code
_entity_poly.pdbx_strand_id
1 'polypeptide(L)'
;DSGLMLFSRFPFLSLPKAAYKAEADDVDARNQGSDWKDVAFIEYDYDVFPDNWAAKGCALVRIQNPETDRVYNVAFTHMQASYPEDEDDQAEWLEPIQARFGQLFQIQEMIEGTLNSQNLAREEVFLLGDMNIDGDLADPDLGVAGYDQPNLWEWVQTFNNASGGFFTDFLVDSWAFEHPKADRGLTNLYHWGPEYSPDQGARLDYFLRNHKRTEDLCVQHLTKGYNLRWGAPYIDTGAGPAGTTELSDHIAINAELNVLTDRCNPRMAWTNPPKNTFLTFNLTHPGEAKWLRFDEPGTYGFAMKSAGTFEVYQDQDLTIPVPQYYDETISFMTREGIPVVAPKFINPKPPLFVKVMASPRAATGPVEFVAHKATCQTKEEACALRAFENYAHTMPGVPVAPDDRFWFEIHTEAADSGGSQNLAFQVGAFAPVGAFSMQLLAEDGTTVIDEDLMTEPDPITPGEWILRIFRDDLPPQASTMYLVAKRNNVNSTSLKARWETNLTILHGQSVGVPGAAQANVYCVEETDSIGIDEISLTVTVDGTTVVDDVYIGDFDNGDYVSLESYLHAIRYLDEVKITLRDEDGAANGDDDYLVATVPTLSTGVTEALNETSVAACCDGKYLIRYNRSRSLQQED
;
A
#
# COMPACT_ATOMS: atom_id res chain seq x y z
N ASP A 1 20.45 -7.38 -17.10
CA ASP A 1 19.32 -6.87 -17.93
C ASP A 1 18.74 -7.91 -18.85
N SER A 2 17.46 -8.21 -18.63
CA SER A 2 16.64 -8.96 -19.58
C SER A 2 16.16 -8.01 -20.69
N GLY A 3 16.09 -8.50 -21.93
CA GLY A 3 15.71 -7.68 -23.09
C GLY A 3 14.26 -7.15 -23.02
N LEU A 4 13.97 -6.11 -23.81
CA LEU A 4 12.63 -5.51 -23.87
C LEU A 4 11.61 -6.48 -24.48
N MET A 5 10.50 -6.72 -23.77
CA MET A 5 9.45 -7.64 -24.23
C MET A 5 8.07 -7.01 -24.07
N LEU A 6 7.18 -7.28 -25.03
CA LEU A 6 5.78 -6.90 -24.96
C LEU A 6 4.89 -8.03 -25.48
N PHE A 7 3.86 -8.36 -24.70
CA PHE A 7 2.85 -9.35 -25.06
C PHE A 7 1.49 -8.67 -25.17
N SER A 8 0.71 -9.05 -26.19
CA SER A 8 -0.62 -8.49 -26.42
C SER A 8 -1.60 -9.60 -26.76
N ARG A 9 -2.80 -9.55 -26.16
CA ARG A 9 -3.94 -10.37 -26.58
C ARG A 9 -4.57 -9.86 -27.88
N PHE A 10 -4.29 -8.62 -28.26
CA PHE A 10 -4.86 -7.91 -29.39
C PHE A 10 -3.87 -7.86 -30.58
N PRO A 11 -4.37 -7.81 -31.83
CA PRO A 11 -3.52 -7.75 -33.01
C PRO A 11 -2.66 -6.49 -33.06
N PHE A 12 -1.45 -6.64 -33.59
CA PHE A 12 -0.60 -5.51 -33.94
C PHE A 12 -0.98 -4.90 -35.30
N LEU A 13 -0.80 -3.58 -35.43
CA LEU A 13 -0.99 -2.80 -36.66
C LEU A 13 0.34 -2.29 -37.22
N SER A 14 0.39 -2.06 -38.53
CA SER A 14 1.56 -1.47 -39.18
C SER A 14 1.85 -0.05 -38.71
N LEU A 15 3.12 0.33 -38.74
CA LEU A 15 3.58 1.67 -38.40
C LEU A 15 3.13 2.69 -39.47
N PRO A 16 2.72 3.92 -39.07
CA PRO A 16 2.34 4.98 -40.01
C PRO A 16 3.52 5.51 -40.83
N LYS A 17 4.73 5.45 -40.27
CA LYS A 17 5.98 5.90 -40.88
C LYS A 17 7.08 4.86 -40.63
N ALA A 18 8.05 4.81 -41.53
CA ALA A 18 9.18 3.87 -41.45
C ALA A 18 10.46 4.49 -40.85
N ALA A 19 10.39 5.69 -40.28
CA ALA A 19 11.58 6.46 -39.87
C ALA A 19 12.47 5.73 -38.85
N TYR A 20 11.84 5.00 -37.92
CA TYR A 20 12.48 4.21 -36.87
C TYR A 20 12.08 2.73 -36.96
N LYS A 21 11.65 2.25 -38.13
CA LYS A 21 11.27 0.85 -38.28
C LYS A 21 12.51 -0.01 -38.03
N ALA A 22 12.41 -0.95 -37.09
CA ALA A 22 13.49 -1.83 -36.68
C ALA A 22 14.05 -2.61 -37.89
N GLU A 23 15.37 -2.83 -37.91
CA GLU A 23 15.98 -3.72 -38.87
C GLU A 23 15.66 -5.18 -38.52
N ALA A 24 15.92 -6.09 -39.46
CA ALA A 24 15.42 -7.47 -39.36
C ALA A 24 15.99 -8.26 -38.17
N ASP A 25 17.19 -7.89 -37.72
CA ASP A 25 17.99 -8.48 -36.66
C ASP A 25 17.84 -7.79 -35.29
N ASP A 26 17.27 -6.59 -35.23
CA ASP A 26 17.07 -5.86 -33.99
C ASP A 26 15.90 -6.41 -33.15
N VAL A 27 14.91 -7.03 -33.80
CA VAL A 27 13.67 -7.47 -33.16
C VAL A 27 13.20 -8.86 -33.60
N ASP A 28 12.86 -9.72 -32.64
CA ASP A 28 12.05 -10.93 -32.85
C ASP A 28 10.60 -10.64 -32.43
N ALA A 29 9.71 -10.51 -33.41
CA ALA A 29 8.32 -10.18 -33.16
C ALA A 29 7.39 -11.05 -34.00
N ARG A 30 6.24 -11.41 -33.40
CA ARG A 30 5.20 -12.21 -34.05
C ARG A 30 3.83 -11.58 -33.83
N ASN A 31 3.02 -11.56 -34.88
CA ASN A 31 1.63 -11.11 -34.84
C ASN A 31 0.73 -12.24 -35.31
N GLN A 32 -0.17 -12.72 -34.45
CA GLN A 32 -1.09 -13.82 -34.75
C GLN A 32 -0.37 -15.08 -35.31
N GLY A 33 0.79 -15.40 -34.75
CA GLY A 33 1.59 -16.58 -35.14
C GLY A 33 2.43 -16.41 -36.41
N SER A 34 2.41 -15.24 -37.05
CA SER A 34 3.26 -14.91 -38.21
C SER A 34 4.40 -13.98 -37.81
N ASP A 35 5.53 -14.06 -38.52
CA ASP A 35 6.64 -13.10 -38.39
C ASP A 35 6.13 -11.66 -38.60
N TRP A 36 6.57 -10.74 -37.74
CA TRP A 36 6.11 -9.36 -37.73
C TRP A 36 7.29 -8.41 -37.57
N LYS A 37 7.35 -7.38 -38.43
CA LYS A 37 8.48 -6.44 -38.47
C LYS A 37 8.06 -4.97 -38.42
N ASP A 38 6.77 -4.69 -38.27
CA ASP A 38 6.29 -3.31 -38.05
C ASP A 38 6.40 -2.97 -36.56
N VAL A 39 7.64 -2.89 -36.09
CA VAL A 39 8.05 -2.46 -34.75
C VAL A 39 9.01 -1.30 -34.95
N ALA A 40 8.82 -0.20 -34.21
CA ALA A 40 9.81 0.87 -34.19
C ALA A 40 10.80 0.58 -33.08
N PHE A 41 12.08 0.84 -33.30
CA PHE A 41 13.13 0.62 -32.31
C PHE A 41 14.21 1.70 -32.40
N ILE A 42 14.75 2.07 -31.24
CA ILE A 42 15.94 2.88 -31.10
C ILE A 42 16.78 2.33 -29.94
N GLU A 43 18.04 2.01 -30.22
CA GLU A 43 19.06 1.82 -29.20
C GLU A 43 19.55 3.20 -28.76
N TYR A 44 19.77 3.39 -27.45
CA TYR A 44 20.17 4.69 -26.95
C TYR A 44 21.64 4.98 -27.24
N ASP A 45 21.92 6.23 -27.63
CA ASP A 45 23.29 6.71 -27.85
C ASP A 45 23.95 7.15 -26.55
N TYR A 46 23.15 7.34 -25.50
CA TYR A 46 23.55 7.85 -24.20
C TYR A 46 23.56 6.70 -23.20
N ASP A 47 24.74 6.31 -22.76
CA ASP A 47 24.98 5.33 -21.72
C ASP A 47 26.13 5.77 -20.81
N VAL A 48 26.17 5.24 -19.59
CA VAL A 48 27.22 5.53 -18.60
C VAL A 48 27.65 4.20 -17.95
N PHE A 49 28.96 4.04 -17.76
CA PHE A 49 29.54 2.89 -17.08
C PHE A 49 29.12 2.87 -15.59
N PRO A 50 28.93 1.69 -14.96
CA PRO A 50 29.05 0.33 -15.50
C PRO A 50 27.80 -0.20 -16.24
N ASP A 51 26.67 0.52 -16.21
CA ASP A 51 25.39 0.04 -16.76
C ASP A 51 25.39 -0.18 -18.28
N ASN A 52 26.39 0.36 -18.98
CA ASN A 52 26.57 0.19 -20.42
C ASN A 52 27.11 -1.19 -20.86
N TRP A 53 27.28 -2.14 -19.94
CA TRP A 53 27.51 -3.55 -20.30
C TRP A 53 26.29 -4.20 -20.95
N ALA A 54 25.11 -3.60 -20.81
CA ALA A 54 23.91 -3.98 -21.52
C ALA A 54 23.44 -2.82 -22.41
N ALA A 55 23.05 -3.16 -23.64
CA ALA A 55 22.40 -2.21 -24.54
C ALA A 55 21.02 -1.80 -23.99
N LYS A 56 20.73 -0.50 -24.01
CA LYS A 56 19.45 0.08 -23.57
C LYS A 56 18.72 0.67 -24.79
N GLY A 57 17.39 0.75 -24.74
CA GLY A 57 16.63 1.28 -25.86
C GLY A 57 15.13 1.45 -25.61
N CYS A 58 14.43 1.86 -26.67
CA CYS A 58 12.98 1.96 -26.71
C CYS A 58 12.43 1.24 -27.93
N ALA A 59 11.31 0.54 -27.75
CA ALA A 59 10.54 0.00 -28.86
C ALA A 59 9.11 0.56 -28.84
N LEU A 60 8.49 0.74 -30.01
CA LEU A 60 7.08 1.11 -30.14
C LEU A 60 6.33 0.16 -31.06
N VAL A 61 5.16 -0.27 -30.60
CA VAL A 61 4.20 -1.07 -31.38
C VAL A 61 2.82 -0.40 -31.39
N ARG A 62 2.01 -0.76 -32.38
CA ARG A 62 0.61 -0.32 -32.48
C ARG A 62 -0.30 -1.51 -32.27
N ILE A 63 -1.27 -1.39 -31.36
CA ILE A 63 -2.17 -2.46 -30.95
C ILE A 63 -3.61 -1.99 -31.21
N GLN A 64 -4.43 -2.82 -31.84
CA GLN A 64 -5.85 -2.51 -32.06
C GLN A 64 -6.73 -3.37 -31.18
N ASN A 65 -7.55 -2.75 -30.33
CA ASN A 65 -8.62 -3.46 -29.66
C ASN A 65 -9.74 -3.80 -30.69
N PRO A 66 -9.97 -5.08 -31.01
CA PRO A 66 -10.96 -5.47 -32.03
C PRO A 66 -12.41 -5.24 -31.59
N GLU A 67 -12.65 -5.00 -30.30
CA GLU A 67 -14.00 -4.77 -29.76
C GLU A 67 -14.43 -3.30 -29.84
N THR A 68 -13.48 -2.38 -29.83
CA THR A 68 -13.75 -0.93 -29.79
C THR A 68 -13.15 -0.16 -30.97
N ASP A 69 -12.37 -0.83 -31.82
CA ASP A 69 -11.54 -0.26 -32.88
C ASP A 69 -10.51 0.78 -32.39
N ARG A 70 -10.34 0.94 -31.07
CA ARG A 70 -9.33 1.84 -30.49
C ARG A 70 -7.93 1.32 -30.77
N VAL A 71 -7.04 2.26 -31.09
CA VAL A 71 -5.61 1.99 -31.32
C VAL A 71 -4.80 2.53 -30.14
N TYR A 72 -3.94 1.67 -29.60
CA TYR A 72 -2.96 1.98 -28.58
C TYR A 72 -1.56 1.96 -29.21
N ASN A 73 -0.85 3.08 -29.14
CA ASN A 73 0.56 3.15 -29.50
C ASN A 73 1.36 2.97 -28.22
N VAL A 74 2.02 1.82 -28.09
CA VAL A 74 2.72 1.44 -26.85
C VAL A 74 4.20 1.50 -27.09
N ALA A 75 4.85 2.49 -26.49
CA ALA A 75 6.29 2.57 -26.36
C ALA A 75 6.71 1.87 -25.06
N PHE A 76 7.80 1.11 -25.07
CA PHE A 76 8.34 0.45 -23.90
C PHE A 76 9.86 0.52 -23.87
N THR A 77 10.43 0.73 -22.69
CA THR A 77 11.84 1.12 -22.50
C THR A 77 12.45 0.49 -21.25
N HIS A 78 13.79 0.46 -21.23
CA HIS A 78 14.60 0.33 -20.02
C HIS A 78 15.74 1.36 -20.15
N MET A 79 15.80 2.32 -19.23
CA MET A 79 16.74 3.46 -19.27
C MET A 79 17.96 3.24 -18.36
N GLN A 80 18.94 4.14 -18.48
CA GLN A 80 20.18 4.14 -17.71
C GLN A 80 19.94 4.13 -16.19
N ALA A 81 20.47 3.12 -15.51
CA ALA A 81 20.47 3.01 -14.06
C ALA A 81 21.49 3.95 -13.40
N SER A 82 21.29 4.22 -12.11
CA SER A 82 22.23 4.95 -11.26
C SER A 82 22.93 3.94 -10.33
N TYR A 83 24.25 3.79 -10.47
CA TYR A 83 25.08 3.01 -9.56
C TYR A 83 26.16 3.93 -8.97
N PRO A 84 25.83 4.77 -7.97
CA PRO A 84 26.87 5.53 -7.29
C PRO A 84 27.84 4.56 -6.60
N GLU A 85 29.11 4.56 -6.99
CA GLU A 85 30.14 3.75 -6.31
C GLU A 85 30.65 4.45 -5.03
N ASP A 86 30.61 5.79 -4.98
CA ASP A 86 31.01 6.61 -3.83
C ASP A 86 30.03 7.78 -3.56
N GLU A 87 29.56 7.91 -2.30
CA GLU A 87 28.55 8.90 -1.89
C GLU A 87 29.03 10.38 -2.00
N ASP A 88 30.36 10.59 -2.03
CA ASP A 88 30.98 11.90 -1.92
C ASP A 88 31.23 12.59 -3.28
N ASP A 89 31.04 11.92 -4.43
CA ASP A 89 31.27 12.51 -5.75
C ASP A 89 29.97 12.91 -6.47
N GLN A 90 29.53 14.16 -6.24
CA GLN A 90 28.39 14.76 -6.96
C GLN A 90 28.54 14.74 -8.49
N ALA A 91 29.76 14.59 -9.04
CA ALA A 91 29.96 14.50 -10.48
C ALA A 91 29.49 13.16 -11.04
N GLU A 92 29.65 12.05 -10.31
CA GLU A 92 29.20 10.72 -10.73
C GLU A 92 27.68 10.63 -10.83
N TRP A 93 26.95 11.44 -10.06
CA TRP A 93 25.48 11.50 -10.12
C TRP A 93 24.91 12.22 -11.33
N LEU A 94 25.62 13.23 -11.85
CA LEU A 94 25.12 14.03 -12.95
C LEU A 94 25.20 13.29 -14.29
N GLU A 95 26.10 12.33 -14.44
CA GLU A 95 26.29 11.60 -15.70
C GLU A 95 25.08 10.68 -16.01
N PRO A 96 24.61 9.80 -15.12
CA PRO A 96 23.40 9.00 -15.36
C PRO A 96 22.17 9.85 -15.62
N ILE A 97 21.99 10.95 -14.87
CA ILE A 97 20.88 11.89 -15.06
C ILE A 97 20.95 12.53 -16.47
N GLN A 98 22.13 12.98 -16.91
CA GLN A 98 22.31 13.52 -18.25
C GLN A 98 22.05 12.48 -19.34
N ALA A 99 22.47 11.24 -19.12
CA ALA A 99 22.18 10.15 -20.05
C ALA A 99 20.67 9.91 -20.15
N ARG A 100 19.95 9.81 -19.03
CA ARG A 100 18.49 9.67 -19.02
C ARG A 100 17.77 10.83 -19.71
N PHE A 101 18.23 12.08 -19.57
CA PHE A 101 17.68 13.19 -20.36
C PHE A 101 17.88 13.00 -21.87
N GLY A 102 19.06 12.51 -22.29
CA GLY A 102 19.34 12.18 -23.69
C GLY A 102 18.44 11.04 -24.21
N GLN A 103 18.27 9.99 -23.39
CA GLN A 103 17.39 8.86 -23.69
C GLN A 103 15.93 9.30 -23.83
N LEU A 104 15.41 10.13 -22.91
CA LEU A 104 14.06 10.70 -22.99
C LEU A 104 13.86 11.51 -24.28
N PHE A 105 14.87 12.28 -24.71
CA PHE A 105 14.83 12.97 -25.99
C PHE A 105 14.75 11.98 -27.17
N GLN A 106 15.55 10.92 -27.16
CA GLN A 106 15.50 9.86 -28.18
C GLN A 106 14.14 9.12 -28.21
N ILE A 107 13.52 8.87 -27.04
CA ILE A 107 12.16 8.31 -26.95
C ILE A 107 11.15 9.25 -27.63
N GLN A 108 11.21 10.54 -27.33
CA GLN A 108 10.32 11.53 -27.95
C GLN A 108 10.51 11.54 -29.48
N GLU A 109 11.76 11.60 -29.96
CA GLU A 109 12.05 11.59 -31.40
C GLU A 109 11.51 10.33 -32.08
N MET A 110 11.68 9.15 -31.46
CA MET A 110 11.15 7.90 -31.99
C MET A 110 9.62 7.93 -32.10
N ILE A 111 8.92 8.39 -31.06
CA ILE A 111 7.46 8.47 -31.05
C ILE A 111 6.96 9.45 -32.13
N GLU A 112 7.50 10.66 -32.20
CA GLU A 112 7.09 11.70 -33.16
C GLU A 112 7.52 11.37 -34.61
N GLY A 113 8.62 10.64 -34.77
CA GLY A 113 9.12 10.16 -36.05
C GLY A 113 8.35 8.95 -36.59
N THR A 114 7.75 8.14 -35.72
CA THR A 114 6.96 6.96 -36.10
C THR A 114 5.48 7.30 -36.32
N LEU A 115 4.90 8.14 -35.45
CA LEU A 115 3.50 8.54 -35.50
C LEU A 115 3.31 9.81 -36.34
N ASN A 116 2.17 9.95 -37.03
CA ASN A 116 1.84 11.21 -37.69
C ASN A 116 1.02 12.11 -36.75
N SER A 117 0.88 13.40 -37.10
CA SER A 117 0.15 14.38 -36.27
C SER A 117 -1.32 14.01 -36.05
N GLN A 118 -1.94 13.21 -36.92
CA GLN A 118 -3.29 12.71 -36.70
C GLN A 118 -3.30 11.59 -35.65
N ASN A 119 -2.33 10.67 -35.67
CA ASN A 119 -2.21 9.63 -34.65
C ASN A 119 -1.98 10.28 -33.27
N LEU A 120 -1.00 11.18 -33.15
CA LEU A 120 -0.70 11.86 -31.88
C LEU A 120 -1.89 12.63 -31.30
N ALA A 121 -2.77 13.17 -32.15
CA ALA A 121 -3.97 13.89 -31.71
C ALA A 121 -5.19 13.00 -31.41
N ARG A 122 -5.25 11.77 -31.94
CA ARG A 122 -6.47 10.94 -31.98
C ARG A 122 -6.30 9.51 -31.49
N GLU A 123 -5.11 9.05 -31.19
CA GLU A 123 -4.84 7.71 -30.70
C GLU A 123 -4.18 7.78 -29.32
N GLU A 124 -4.31 6.70 -28.54
CA GLU A 124 -3.66 6.64 -27.24
C GLU A 124 -2.17 6.41 -27.46
N VAL A 125 -1.35 7.08 -26.66
CA VAL A 125 0.09 6.86 -26.59
C VAL A 125 0.44 6.53 -25.16
N PHE A 126 1.00 5.35 -24.96
CA PHE A 126 1.53 4.90 -23.68
C PHE A 126 3.04 4.78 -23.78
N LEU A 127 3.74 5.17 -22.72
CA LEU A 127 5.14 4.85 -22.52
C LEU A 127 5.26 4.11 -21.18
N LEU A 128 5.86 2.93 -21.20
CA LEU A 128 5.97 2.07 -20.02
C LEU A 128 7.34 1.41 -19.87
N GLY A 129 7.70 1.06 -18.65
CA GLY A 129 8.94 0.36 -18.32
C GLY A 129 9.75 1.06 -17.22
N ASP A 130 10.93 0.51 -16.98
CA ASP A 130 11.88 1.01 -16.00
C ASP A 130 12.62 2.23 -16.56
N MET A 131 12.36 3.38 -15.96
CA MET A 131 12.99 4.65 -16.35
C MET A 131 14.21 4.98 -15.50
N ASN A 132 14.45 4.25 -14.41
CA ASN A 132 15.51 4.56 -13.44
C ASN A 132 15.51 6.03 -12.94
N ILE A 133 14.32 6.66 -12.96
CA ILE A 133 14.06 7.97 -12.36
C ILE A 133 13.17 7.70 -11.16
N ASP A 134 13.58 8.11 -9.95
CA ASP A 134 12.74 7.89 -8.78
C ASP A 134 11.54 8.83 -8.77
N GLY A 135 10.35 8.22 -8.75
CA GLY A 135 9.06 8.88 -8.73
C GLY A 135 8.42 8.93 -7.35
N ASP A 136 9.11 8.53 -6.29
CA ASP A 136 8.54 8.58 -4.95
C ASP A 136 8.43 10.02 -4.43
N LEU A 137 7.24 10.60 -4.58
CA LEU A 137 6.96 11.98 -4.16
C LEU A 137 6.61 12.11 -2.69
N ALA A 138 6.45 10.99 -1.98
CA ALA A 138 6.05 10.95 -0.58
C ALA A 138 7.11 10.32 0.33
N ASP A 139 8.35 10.25 -0.16
CA ASP A 139 9.50 9.89 0.65
C ASP A 139 9.63 10.82 1.89
N PRO A 140 9.48 10.29 3.12
CA PRO A 140 9.58 11.05 4.36
C PRO A 140 11.02 11.47 4.69
N ASP A 141 12.01 10.73 4.20
CA ASP A 141 13.42 11.02 4.35
C ASP A 141 13.93 11.36 2.96
N LEU A 142 13.86 12.64 2.57
CA LEU A 142 14.50 13.16 1.36
C LEU A 142 16.06 13.07 1.42
N GLY A 143 16.56 12.07 2.14
CA GLY A 143 17.91 11.64 2.28
C GLY A 143 18.72 12.48 3.24
N VAL A 144 19.77 11.84 3.75
CA VAL A 144 21.02 12.54 4.05
C VAL A 144 21.43 13.28 2.77
N ALA A 145 21.80 14.56 2.86
CA ALA A 145 22.08 15.42 1.71
C ALA A 145 23.05 14.75 0.70
N GLY A 146 22.52 14.15 -0.37
CA GLY A 146 23.30 13.40 -1.36
C GLY A 146 22.43 12.62 -2.37
N TYR A 147 21.46 11.84 -1.91
CA TYR A 147 20.75 10.83 -2.73
C TYR A 147 19.42 11.30 -3.33
N ASP A 148 18.49 11.84 -2.53
CA ASP A 148 17.11 12.04 -2.99
C ASP A 148 16.83 13.43 -3.58
N GLN A 149 17.66 14.43 -3.24
CA GLN A 149 17.53 15.76 -3.85
C GLN A 149 17.78 15.77 -5.37
N PRO A 150 18.83 15.10 -5.89
CA PRO A 150 19.01 14.95 -7.33
C PRO A 150 17.87 14.18 -8.02
N ASN A 151 17.38 13.10 -7.40
CA ASN A 151 16.32 12.26 -7.95
C ASN A 151 14.97 13.00 -8.03
N LEU A 152 14.55 13.63 -6.93
CA LEU A 152 13.35 14.46 -6.93
C LEU A 152 13.48 15.64 -7.91
N TRP A 153 14.67 16.22 -8.02
CA TRP A 153 14.93 17.27 -9.00
C TRP A 153 14.75 16.75 -10.43
N GLU A 154 15.30 15.58 -10.77
CA GLU A 154 15.18 14.96 -12.08
C GLU A 154 13.70 14.68 -12.43
N TRP A 155 12.94 14.10 -11.51
CA TRP A 155 11.50 13.88 -11.70
C TRP A 155 10.77 15.19 -11.97
N VAL A 156 11.04 16.24 -11.19
CA VAL A 156 10.41 17.56 -11.38
C VAL A 156 10.78 18.17 -12.74
N GLN A 157 12.05 18.08 -13.16
CA GLN A 157 12.47 18.60 -14.46
C GLN A 157 11.85 17.85 -15.64
N THR A 158 11.55 16.57 -15.46
CA THR A 158 11.05 15.68 -16.50
C THR A 158 9.53 15.70 -16.61
N PHE A 159 8.83 15.43 -15.49
CA PHE A 159 7.40 15.15 -15.48
C PHE A 159 6.54 16.30 -14.94
N ASN A 160 7.15 17.30 -14.32
CA ASN A 160 6.45 18.44 -13.72
C ASN A 160 7.12 19.78 -14.04
N ASN A 161 7.66 19.90 -15.26
CA ASN A 161 8.37 21.09 -15.68
C ASN A 161 7.39 22.27 -15.85
N ALA A 162 7.59 23.34 -15.09
CA ALA A 162 6.74 24.53 -15.17
C ALA A 162 6.73 25.21 -16.55
N SER A 163 7.77 24.96 -17.38
CA SER A 163 7.84 25.47 -18.76
C SER A 163 7.06 24.62 -19.77
N GLY A 164 6.52 23.48 -19.33
CA GLY A 164 5.89 22.50 -20.20
C GLY A 164 6.91 21.62 -20.93
N GLY A 165 6.43 20.65 -21.70
CA GLY A 165 7.28 19.69 -22.42
C GLY A 165 6.54 18.43 -22.85
N PHE A 166 7.19 17.57 -23.63
CA PHE A 166 6.56 16.33 -24.10
C PHE A 166 6.12 15.41 -22.94
N PHE A 167 6.98 15.22 -21.93
CA PHE A 167 6.71 14.41 -20.74
C PHE A 167 5.99 15.15 -19.61
N THR A 168 5.50 16.37 -19.86
CA THR A 168 4.69 17.15 -18.89
C THR A 168 3.31 17.51 -19.47
N ASP A 169 3.27 17.95 -20.74
CA ASP A 169 2.07 18.44 -21.42
C ASP A 169 1.41 17.41 -22.33
N PHE A 170 2.17 16.47 -22.89
CA PHE A 170 1.64 15.42 -23.74
C PHE A 170 1.50 14.14 -22.93
N LEU A 171 2.61 13.45 -22.65
CA LEU A 171 2.67 12.32 -21.73
C LEU A 171 2.73 12.80 -20.28
N VAL A 172 2.01 12.14 -19.39
CA VAL A 172 2.01 12.42 -17.94
C VAL A 172 2.28 11.14 -17.16
N ASP A 173 2.97 11.26 -16.03
CA ASP A 173 3.10 10.20 -15.02
C ASP A 173 1.72 9.88 -14.43
N SER A 174 1.13 8.76 -14.84
CA SER A 174 -0.24 8.41 -14.46
C SER A 174 -0.40 8.15 -12.96
N TRP A 175 0.65 7.70 -12.27
CA TRP A 175 0.61 7.51 -10.82
C TRP A 175 0.46 8.87 -10.14
N ALA A 176 1.41 9.77 -10.35
CA ALA A 176 1.37 11.13 -9.79
C ALA A 176 0.18 11.97 -10.30
N PHE A 177 -0.30 11.68 -11.52
CA PHE A 177 -1.41 12.41 -12.13
C PHE A 177 -2.78 11.93 -11.61
N GLU A 178 -2.99 10.65 -11.35
CA GLU A 178 -4.33 10.07 -11.08
C GLU A 178 -4.51 9.48 -9.67
N HIS A 179 -3.42 9.24 -8.93
CA HIS A 179 -3.43 8.69 -7.56
C HIS A 179 -3.27 9.78 -6.48
N PRO A 180 -3.60 9.48 -5.22
CA PRO A 180 -3.24 10.31 -4.08
C PRO A 180 -1.71 10.43 -3.99
N LYS A 181 -1.22 11.60 -3.58
CA LYS A 181 0.23 11.82 -3.43
C LYS A 181 0.86 11.00 -2.32
N ALA A 182 0.07 10.57 -1.34
CA ALA A 182 0.56 9.77 -0.22
C ALA A 182 0.84 8.31 -0.61
N ASP A 183 0.29 7.85 -1.73
CA ASP A 183 0.59 6.53 -2.27
C ASP A 183 1.90 6.57 -3.05
N ARG A 184 2.95 6.04 -2.42
CA ARG A 184 4.33 6.09 -2.91
C ARG A 184 4.57 5.29 -4.19
N GLY A 185 3.78 4.23 -4.41
CA GLY A 185 3.89 3.41 -5.62
C GLY A 185 5.24 2.75 -5.86
N LEU A 186 5.98 2.44 -4.79
CA LEU A 186 7.31 1.83 -4.87
C LEU A 186 7.30 0.56 -5.72
N THR A 187 8.21 0.48 -6.68
CA THR A 187 8.37 -0.68 -7.57
C THR A 187 9.67 -1.42 -7.37
N ASN A 188 10.68 -0.82 -6.73
CA ASN A 188 11.84 -1.53 -6.21
C ASN A 188 11.93 -1.28 -4.71
N LEU A 189 11.91 -2.33 -3.89
CA LEU A 189 11.85 -2.20 -2.42
C LEU A 189 13.21 -2.09 -1.74
N TYR A 190 14.30 -2.34 -2.48
CA TYR A 190 15.67 -2.50 -1.97
C TYR A 190 16.70 -1.70 -2.78
N HIS A 191 16.25 -0.71 -3.54
CA HIS A 191 17.06 -0.06 -4.58
C HIS A 191 18.35 0.55 -4.03
N TRP A 192 18.29 1.20 -2.87
CA TRP A 192 19.44 1.90 -2.28
C TRP A 192 20.36 1.00 -1.46
N GLY A 193 20.13 -0.31 -1.47
CA GLY A 193 20.84 -1.25 -0.61
C GLY A 193 20.31 -1.19 0.83
N PRO A 194 20.31 -2.33 1.54
CA PRO A 194 19.54 -2.43 2.76
C PRO A 194 20.28 -1.90 4.01
N GLU A 195 21.46 -1.30 3.82
CA GLU A 195 22.31 -0.73 4.88
C GLU A 195 22.08 0.78 5.10
N TYR A 196 21.43 1.48 4.15
CA TYR A 196 21.56 2.94 4.02
C TYR A 196 20.37 3.75 4.58
N SER A 197 19.17 3.17 4.65
CA SER A 197 17.98 3.85 5.24
C SER A 197 16.94 2.82 5.68
N PRO A 198 16.05 3.10 6.66
CA PRO A 198 14.82 2.32 6.86
C PRO A 198 13.80 2.50 5.73
N ASP A 199 14.01 3.48 4.85
CA ASP A 199 13.17 3.77 3.69
C ASP A 199 13.89 3.50 2.36
N GLN A 200 13.93 2.22 1.96
CA GLN A 200 14.89 1.67 0.99
C GLN A 200 14.35 1.55 -0.44
N GLY A 201 13.11 1.98 -0.67
CA GLY A 201 12.44 1.74 -1.94
C GLY A 201 12.50 2.94 -2.88
N ALA A 202 12.35 2.66 -4.17
CA ALA A 202 12.22 3.67 -5.21
C ALA A 202 11.04 3.31 -6.13
N ARG A 203 10.43 4.33 -6.75
CA ARG A 203 9.44 4.14 -7.82
C ARG A 203 10.11 4.39 -9.16
N LEU A 204 10.60 3.31 -9.78
CA LEU A 204 11.41 3.37 -11.00
C LEU A 204 10.63 2.99 -12.25
N ASP A 205 9.54 2.24 -12.09
CA ASP A 205 8.70 1.77 -13.18
C ASP A 205 7.51 2.71 -13.41
N TYR A 206 7.23 3.00 -14.67
CA TYR A 206 6.23 3.99 -15.03
C TYR A 206 5.18 3.46 -15.99
N PHE A 207 3.96 3.99 -15.85
CA PHE A 207 2.94 4.00 -16.88
C PHE A 207 2.62 5.45 -17.24
N LEU A 208 3.26 5.98 -18.29
CA LEU A 208 2.94 7.30 -18.82
C LEU A 208 1.88 7.19 -19.91
N ARG A 209 0.98 8.16 -19.97
CA ARG A 209 -0.02 8.24 -21.04
C ARG A 209 -0.20 9.66 -21.56
N ASN A 210 -0.69 9.80 -22.78
CA ASN A 210 -1.11 11.11 -23.26
C ASN A 210 -2.39 11.60 -22.56
N HIS A 211 -2.45 12.90 -22.26
CA HIS A 211 -3.62 13.56 -21.66
C HIS A 211 -4.14 14.71 -22.54
N LYS A 212 -5.45 15.05 -22.45
CA LYS A 212 -6.16 16.13 -23.19
C LYS A 212 -6.65 15.78 -24.61
N ARG A 213 -7.41 14.71 -24.77
CA ARG A 213 -8.14 14.37 -26.02
C ARG A 213 -9.65 14.49 -25.86
N THR A 214 -10.34 14.50 -27.00
CA THR A 214 -11.81 14.59 -27.10
C THR A 214 -12.53 13.28 -26.73
N GLU A 215 -11.80 12.16 -26.63
CA GLU A 215 -12.30 10.83 -26.27
C GLU A 215 -11.30 10.10 -25.34
N ASP A 216 -10.84 10.82 -24.31
CA ASP A 216 -9.80 10.39 -23.39
C ASP A 216 -10.09 9.05 -22.71
N LEU A 217 -9.06 8.24 -22.53
CA LEU A 217 -9.05 7.22 -21.49
C LEU A 217 -8.72 7.84 -20.13
N CYS A 218 -9.16 7.12 -19.11
CA CYS A 218 -8.89 7.36 -17.71
C CYS A 218 -8.18 6.13 -17.16
N VAL A 219 -7.14 6.34 -16.36
CA VAL A 219 -6.52 5.29 -15.56
C VAL A 219 -7.33 5.17 -14.28
N GLN A 220 -8.30 4.26 -14.32
CA GLN A 220 -9.25 4.08 -13.24
C GLN A 220 -8.58 3.69 -11.93
N HIS A 221 -7.50 2.92 -12.03
CA HIS A 221 -6.76 2.37 -10.91
C HIS A 221 -5.36 1.96 -11.36
N LEU A 222 -4.35 2.29 -10.57
CA LEU A 222 -3.00 1.74 -10.66
C LEU A 222 -2.75 0.97 -9.37
N THR A 223 -2.21 -0.23 -9.49
CA THR A 223 -1.87 -1.05 -8.33
C THR A 223 -0.52 -1.70 -8.56
N LYS A 224 0.18 -1.97 -7.46
CA LYS A 224 1.35 -2.85 -7.47
C LYS A 224 0.89 -4.27 -7.80
N GLY A 225 1.65 -4.97 -8.63
CA GLY A 225 1.34 -6.25 -9.25
C GLY A 225 1.40 -7.44 -8.31
N TYR A 226 0.99 -7.29 -7.04
CA TYR A 226 1.02 -8.37 -6.06
C TYR A 226 0.11 -9.54 -6.43
N ASN A 227 -0.85 -9.34 -7.32
CA ASN A 227 -1.67 -10.39 -7.93
C ASN A 227 -0.89 -11.31 -8.90
N LEU A 228 0.37 -11.00 -9.20
CA LEU A 228 1.28 -11.80 -10.02
C LEU A 228 2.25 -12.64 -9.18
N ARG A 229 2.28 -12.49 -7.85
CA ARG A 229 3.17 -13.25 -6.99
C ARG A 229 3.01 -14.77 -7.18
N TRP A 230 4.09 -15.49 -6.95
CA TRP A 230 4.09 -16.93 -6.93
C TRP A 230 3.50 -17.46 -5.62
N GLY A 231 2.89 -18.65 -5.66
CA GLY A 231 2.35 -19.34 -4.49
C GLY A 231 0.83 -19.37 -4.38
N ALA A 232 0.09 -18.64 -5.23
CA ALA A 232 -1.36 -18.76 -5.33
C ALA A 232 -1.87 -18.55 -6.77
N PRO A 233 -3.15 -18.87 -7.07
CA PRO A 233 -3.73 -18.58 -8.37
C PRO A 233 -3.81 -17.07 -8.65
N TYR A 234 -3.49 -16.69 -9.89
CA TYR A 234 -3.65 -15.33 -10.40
C TYR A 234 -5.06 -14.77 -10.14
N ILE A 235 -5.12 -13.51 -9.68
CA ILE A 235 -6.36 -12.76 -9.48
C ILE A 235 -6.46 -11.66 -10.55
N ASP A 236 -7.53 -11.72 -11.36
CA ASP A 236 -7.75 -10.88 -12.55
C ASP A 236 -8.10 -9.41 -12.21
N THR A 237 -8.40 -9.11 -10.94
CA THR A 237 -8.76 -7.75 -10.51
C THR A 237 -7.57 -6.80 -10.40
N GLY A 238 -6.32 -7.31 -10.42
CA GLY A 238 -5.12 -6.49 -10.27
C GLY A 238 -4.91 -5.90 -8.86
N ALA A 239 -5.91 -5.97 -7.97
CA ALA A 239 -5.84 -5.47 -6.60
C ALA A 239 -5.65 -6.62 -5.59
N GLY A 240 -4.85 -6.36 -4.55
CA GLY A 240 -4.51 -7.34 -3.52
C GLY A 240 -3.45 -8.37 -3.94
N PRO A 241 -2.89 -9.12 -2.98
CA PRO A 241 -1.86 -10.12 -3.23
C PRO A 241 -2.44 -11.45 -3.76
N ALA A 242 -1.70 -12.12 -4.64
CA ALA A 242 -1.93 -13.51 -5.02
C ALA A 242 -0.65 -14.30 -4.73
N GLY A 243 -0.60 -15.01 -3.60
CA GLY A 243 0.61 -15.70 -3.19
C GLY A 243 1.56 -14.79 -2.42
N THR A 244 2.74 -15.31 -2.10
CA THR A 244 3.65 -14.74 -1.10
C THR A 244 5.06 -14.57 -1.61
N THR A 245 5.40 -14.97 -2.84
CA THR A 245 6.76 -14.83 -3.37
C THR A 245 6.76 -13.89 -4.57
N GLU A 246 7.56 -12.84 -4.51
CA GLU A 246 7.76 -11.94 -5.64
C GLU A 246 8.43 -12.67 -6.81
N LEU A 247 8.09 -12.26 -8.05
CA LEU A 247 8.66 -12.86 -9.27
C LEU A 247 9.94 -12.17 -9.74
N SER A 248 10.21 -10.97 -9.24
CA SER A 248 11.36 -10.12 -9.57
C SER A 248 11.68 -9.25 -8.36
N ASP A 249 12.90 -8.73 -8.33
CA ASP A 249 13.32 -7.58 -7.53
C ASP A 249 12.48 -6.31 -7.77
N HIS A 250 11.86 -6.19 -8.95
CA HIS A 250 10.87 -5.16 -9.28
C HIS A 250 9.43 -5.68 -9.16
N ILE A 251 8.55 -4.85 -8.61
CA ILE A 251 7.12 -5.07 -8.52
C ILE A 251 6.46 -4.49 -9.76
N ALA A 252 5.75 -5.34 -10.50
CA ALA A 252 5.00 -4.92 -11.68
C ALA A 252 3.95 -3.85 -11.35
N ILE A 253 3.53 -3.07 -12.35
CA ILE A 253 2.40 -2.14 -12.24
C ILE A 253 1.23 -2.67 -13.05
N ASN A 254 0.06 -2.78 -12.42
CA ASN A 254 -1.20 -2.99 -13.12
C ASN A 254 -1.87 -1.64 -13.38
N ALA A 255 -2.43 -1.46 -14.58
CA ALA A 255 -3.21 -0.30 -14.95
C ALA A 255 -4.59 -0.69 -15.45
N GLU A 256 -5.64 -0.27 -14.75
CA GLU A 256 -7.02 -0.38 -15.22
C GLU A 256 -7.38 0.84 -16.06
N LEU A 257 -7.69 0.63 -17.35
CA LEU A 257 -8.06 1.69 -18.28
C LEU A 257 -9.53 1.61 -18.66
N ASN A 258 -10.19 2.76 -18.73
CA ASN A 258 -11.55 2.85 -19.29
C ASN A 258 -11.79 4.22 -19.94
N VAL A 259 -12.91 4.36 -20.65
CA VAL A 259 -13.38 5.64 -21.17
C VAL A 259 -13.51 6.63 -20.02
N LEU A 260 -12.99 7.85 -20.22
CA LEU A 260 -13.09 8.92 -19.24
C LEU A 260 -14.56 9.24 -18.94
N THR A 261 -14.95 9.06 -17.69
CA THR A 261 -16.25 9.45 -17.15
C THR A 261 -16.06 10.28 -15.87
N ASP A 262 -17.16 10.77 -15.27
CA ASP A 262 -17.06 11.43 -13.97
C ASP A 262 -16.54 10.46 -12.90
N ARG A 263 -15.72 10.98 -11.96
CA ARG A 263 -15.21 10.22 -10.80
C ARG A 263 -14.48 8.93 -11.16
N CYS A 264 -13.81 8.95 -12.31
CA CYS A 264 -13.27 7.74 -12.92
C CYS A 264 -12.03 7.19 -12.21
N ASN A 265 -11.25 8.06 -11.54
CA ASN A 265 -10.04 7.70 -10.79
C ASN A 265 -10.04 8.34 -9.37
N PRO A 266 -9.12 7.94 -8.47
CA PRO A 266 -9.07 8.43 -7.09
C PRO A 266 -8.94 9.95 -6.98
N ARG A 267 -8.16 10.60 -7.85
CA ARG A 267 -8.02 12.07 -7.84
C ARG A 267 -9.31 12.81 -8.23
N MET A 268 -10.19 12.17 -9.01
CA MET A 268 -11.49 12.69 -9.40
C MET A 268 -12.65 12.25 -8.47
N ALA A 269 -12.34 11.56 -7.36
CA ALA A 269 -13.35 10.99 -6.47
C ALA A 269 -14.39 12.02 -5.98
N TRP A 270 -15.62 11.56 -5.74
CA TRP A 270 -16.61 12.40 -5.05
C TRP A 270 -16.24 12.54 -3.59
N THR A 271 -15.73 13.70 -3.22
CA THR A 271 -15.37 14.05 -1.84
C THR A 271 -16.61 14.25 -0.97
N ASN A 272 -16.64 13.54 0.16
CA ASN A 272 -17.65 13.58 1.23
C ASN A 272 -19.09 13.55 0.69
N PRO A 273 -19.49 12.48 -0.02
CA PRO A 273 -20.84 12.37 -0.55
C PRO A 273 -21.86 12.26 0.60
N PRO A 274 -23.16 12.53 0.34
CA PRO A 274 -24.21 12.40 1.34
C PRO A 274 -24.24 11.00 1.97
N LYS A 275 -24.24 10.95 3.31
CA LYS A 275 -24.36 9.73 4.11
C LYS A 275 -25.84 9.42 4.37
N ASN A 276 -26.15 8.14 4.59
CA ASN A 276 -27.48 7.59 4.85
C ASN A 276 -28.47 7.77 3.69
N THR A 277 -27.99 7.97 2.46
CA THR A 277 -28.82 8.09 1.25
C THR A 277 -28.21 7.21 0.16
N PHE A 278 -29.05 6.47 -0.56
CA PHE A 278 -28.59 5.71 -1.70
C PHE A 278 -28.14 6.65 -2.83
N LEU A 279 -26.86 6.54 -3.19
CA LEU A 279 -26.24 7.17 -4.34
C LEU A 279 -26.42 6.24 -5.54
N THR A 280 -27.09 6.73 -6.58
CA THR A 280 -27.22 5.98 -7.84
C THR A 280 -26.11 6.41 -8.79
N PHE A 281 -25.32 5.44 -9.25
CA PHE A 281 -24.37 5.61 -10.34
C PHE A 281 -24.84 4.82 -11.54
N ASN A 282 -24.91 5.43 -12.70
CA ASN A 282 -25.23 4.72 -13.94
C ASN A 282 -23.92 4.39 -14.67
N LEU A 283 -23.48 3.14 -14.55
CA LEU A 283 -22.26 2.66 -15.19
C LEU A 283 -22.57 2.34 -16.66
N THR A 284 -22.07 3.18 -17.57
CA THR A 284 -22.42 3.13 -19.00
C THR A 284 -21.48 2.27 -19.83
N HIS A 285 -20.26 2.04 -19.35
CA HIS A 285 -19.25 1.23 -20.03
C HIS A 285 -18.91 -0.03 -19.22
N PRO A 286 -18.70 -1.19 -19.88
CA PRO A 286 -18.19 -2.38 -19.21
C PRO A 286 -16.89 -2.06 -18.46
N GLY A 287 -16.77 -2.55 -17.23
CA GLY A 287 -15.62 -2.27 -16.39
C GLY A 287 -15.56 -0.84 -15.86
N GLU A 288 -16.60 0.00 -15.96
CA GLU A 288 -16.57 1.38 -15.44
C GLU A 288 -16.61 1.41 -13.91
N ALA A 289 -15.81 2.26 -13.28
CA ALA A 289 -15.74 2.43 -11.82
C ALA A 289 -16.10 3.87 -11.42
N LYS A 290 -16.58 4.05 -10.19
CA LYS A 290 -16.76 5.37 -9.57
C LYS A 290 -16.02 5.43 -8.24
N TRP A 291 -15.23 6.47 -8.07
CA TRP A 291 -14.48 6.71 -6.83
C TRP A 291 -15.18 7.70 -5.91
N LEU A 292 -15.20 7.37 -4.63
CA LEU A 292 -15.69 8.22 -3.53
C LEU A 292 -14.55 8.41 -2.53
N ARG A 293 -14.55 9.55 -1.83
CA ARG A 293 -13.52 9.89 -0.83
C ARG A 293 -14.16 10.43 0.45
N PHE A 294 -13.75 9.92 1.60
CA PHE A 294 -14.26 10.29 2.92
C PHE A 294 -13.14 10.84 3.80
N ASP A 295 -13.17 12.15 4.08
CA ASP A 295 -12.10 12.88 4.79
C ASP A 295 -12.29 12.98 6.30
N GLU A 296 -13.45 12.59 6.82
CA GLU A 296 -13.68 12.64 8.25
C GLU A 296 -13.21 11.34 8.92
N PRO A 297 -12.49 11.43 10.06
CA PRO A 297 -12.16 10.24 10.83
C PRO A 297 -13.45 9.63 11.42
N GLY A 298 -13.46 8.31 11.59
CA GLY A 298 -14.61 7.61 12.18
C GLY A 298 -14.72 6.14 11.83
N THR A 299 -15.78 5.51 12.33
CA THR A 299 -16.23 4.18 11.92
C THR A 299 -17.30 4.34 10.83
N TYR A 300 -17.16 3.59 9.75
CA TYR A 300 -18.00 3.68 8.57
C TYR A 300 -18.67 2.34 8.24
N GLY A 301 -19.88 2.41 7.70
CA GLY A 301 -20.56 1.29 7.06
C GLY A 301 -20.76 1.59 5.58
N PHE A 302 -20.39 0.66 4.71
CA PHE A 302 -20.60 0.78 3.26
C PHE A 302 -21.41 -0.40 2.73
N ALA A 303 -22.41 -0.14 1.89
CA ALA A 303 -23.25 -1.21 1.35
C ALA A 303 -23.76 -0.92 -0.06
N MET A 304 -24.04 -1.99 -0.80
CA MET A 304 -24.73 -1.98 -2.08
C MET A 304 -26.19 -2.40 -1.92
N LYS A 305 -27.09 -1.76 -2.64
CA LYS A 305 -28.50 -2.17 -2.74
C LYS A 305 -28.82 -2.98 -3.99
N SER A 306 -28.10 -2.73 -5.08
CA SER A 306 -28.27 -3.42 -6.37
C SER A 306 -26.98 -4.12 -6.80
N ALA A 307 -26.94 -4.66 -8.03
CA ALA A 307 -25.90 -5.55 -8.58
C ALA A 307 -24.51 -4.90 -8.80
N GLY A 308 -23.96 -4.29 -7.76
CA GLY A 308 -22.60 -3.77 -7.74
C GLY A 308 -21.81 -4.35 -6.57
N THR A 309 -20.53 -4.00 -6.55
CA THR A 309 -19.58 -4.31 -5.48
C THR A 309 -18.76 -3.05 -5.16
N PHE A 310 -18.02 -3.08 -4.06
CA PHE A 310 -17.09 -2.01 -3.72
C PHE A 310 -15.82 -2.55 -3.07
N GLU A 311 -14.76 -1.76 -3.18
CA GLU A 311 -13.48 -1.96 -2.48
C GLU A 311 -13.14 -0.67 -1.72
N VAL A 312 -12.50 -0.79 -0.56
CA VAL A 312 -12.16 0.33 0.33
C VAL A 312 -10.64 0.41 0.44
N TYR A 313 -10.06 1.61 0.38
CA TYR A 313 -8.62 1.82 0.41
C TYR A 313 -8.25 3.00 1.32
N GLN A 314 -7.00 3.00 1.81
CA GLN A 314 -6.37 4.15 2.48
C GLN A 314 -5.56 4.96 1.47
N ASP A 315 -5.30 6.23 1.75
CA ASP A 315 -4.61 7.13 0.82
C ASP A 315 -3.14 6.79 0.54
N GLN A 316 -2.50 6.05 1.44
CA GLN A 316 -1.11 5.61 1.35
C GLN A 316 -0.93 4.32 0.55
N ASP A 317 -2.01 3.58 0.30
CA ASP A 317 -1.95 2.31 -0.43
C ASP A 317 -3.31 2.02 -1.10
N LEU A 318 -3.38 2.28 -2.40
CA LEU A 318 -4.52 1.87 -3.24
C LEU A 318 -4.33 0.47 -3.86
N THR A 319 -3.25 -0.23 -3.56
CA THR A 319 -3.04 -1.61 -4.03
C THR A 319 -3.83 -2.61 -3.21
N ILE A 320 -3.79 -2.47 -1.88
CA ILE A 320 -4.37 -3.45 -0.95
C ILE A 320 -5.64 -2.86 -0.32
N PRO A 321 -6.82 -3.47 -0.57
CA PRO A 321 -8.04 -3.04 0.08
C PRO A 321 -7.95 -3.13 1.60
N VAL A 322 -8.47 -2.13 2.29
CA VAL A 322 -8.67 -2.15 3.74
C VAL A 322 -9.66 -3.27 4.08
N PRO A 323 -9.29 -4.21 4.97
CA PRO A 323 -10.20 -5.27 5.36
C PRO A 323 -11.38 -4.74 6.16
N GLN A 324 -12.46 -5.53 6.20
CA GLN A 324 -13.57 -5.27 7.10
C GLN A 324 -13.08 -5.40 8.55
N TYR A 325 -13.53 -4.50 9.42
CA TYR A 325 -13.13 -4.48 10.82
C TYR A 325 -13.65 -5.74 11.54
N TYR A 326 -12.80 -6.74 11.81
CA TYR A 326 -13.13 -8.00 12.52
C TYR A 326 -14.42 -8.68 12.02
N ASP A 327 -14.70 -8.65 10.71
CA ASP A 327 -15.97 -9.10 10.10
C ASP A 327 -17.25 -8.48 10.72
N GLU A 328 -17.09 -7.37 11.44
CA GLU A 328 -18.16 -6.66 12.12
C GLU A 328 -19.05 -5.92 11.15
N THR A 329 -20.31 -5.78 11.53
CA THR A 329 -21.29 -5.01 10.75
C THR A 329 -21.85 -3.86 11.55
N ILE A 330 -22.36 -2.85 10.85
CA ILE A 330 -23.14 -1.76 11.43
C ILE A 330 -24.52 -1.73 10.80
N SER A 331 -25.54 -1.61 11.65
CA SER A 331 -26.94 -1.52 11.25
C SER A 331 -27.42 -0.08 11.37
N PHE A 332 -27.98 0.47 10.30
CA PHE A 332 -28.48 1.84 10.28
C PHE A 332 -29.74 1.98 9.43
N MET A 333 -30.44 3.11 9.61
CA MET A 333 -31.57 3.50 8.79
C MET A 333 -31.15 4.56 7.79
N THR A 334 -31.48 4.35 6.51
CA THR A 334 -31.37 5.41 5.49
C THR A 334 -32.38 6.53 5.75
N ARG A 335 -32.18 7.68 5.11
CA ARG A 335 -33.12 8.82 5.17
C ARG A 335 -34.50 8.47 4.65
N GLU A 336 -34.59 7.50 3.75
CA GLU A 336 -35.83 6.98 3.18
C GLU A 336 -36.51 5.95 4.09
N GLY A 337 -35.93 5.63 5.26
CA GLY A 337 -36.48 4.66 6.20
C GLY A 337 -36.25 3.21 5.78
N ILE A 338 -35.25 2.93 4.94
CA ILE A 338 -34.83 1.58 4.57
C ILE A 338 -33.75 1.13 5.55
N PRO A 339 -33.90 -0.02 6.25
CA PRO A 339 -32.86 -0.60 7.09
C PRO A 339 -31.74 -1.18 6.24
N VAL A 340 -30.49 -0.98 6.67
CA VAL A 340 -29.28 -1.48 6.02
C VAL A 340 -28.36 -2.09 7.06
N VAL A 341 -27.78 -3.25 6.74
CA VAL A 341 -26.66 -3.86 7.46
C VAL A 341 -25.46 -3.77 6.53
N ALA A 342 -24.36 -3.18 7.00
CA ALA A 342 -23.19 -2.91 6.19
C ALA A 342 -21.91 -3.42 6.87
N PRO A 343 -20.95 -3.98 6.12
CA PRO A 343 -19.58 -4.16 6.58
C PRO A 343 -19.02 -2.90 7.24
N LYS A 344 -18.39 -3.07 8.41
CA LYS A 344 -17.80 -2.00 9.21
C LYS A 344 -16.35 -1.78 8.81
N PHE A 345 -15.93 -0.52 8.68
CA PHE A 345 -14.57 -0.10 8.39
C PHE A 345 -14.14 1.02 9.33
N ILE A 346 -12.85 1.15 9.60
CA ILE A 346 -12.31 2.23 10.42
C ILE A 346 -11.47 3.18 9.59
N ASN A 347 -11.66 4.48 9.83
CA ASN A 347 -10.92 5.56 9.21
C ASN A 347 -10.27 6.44 10.29
N PRO A 348 -9.19 5.98 10.93
CA PRO A 348 -8.54 6.79 11.96
C PRO A 348 -7.72 7.94 11.38
N LYS A 349 -7.02 7.67 10.26
CA LYS A 349 -6.17 8.59 9.52
C LYS A 349 -6.83 8.82 8.15
N PRO A 350 -7.74 9.79 8.02
CA PRO A 350 -8.40 10.05 6.74
C PRO A 350 -7.40 10.52 5.66
N PRO A 351 -7.73 10.30 4.38
CA PRO A 351 -9.03 9.84 3.87
C PRO A 351 -9.14 8.35 3.54
N LEU A 352 -10.38 7.83 3.60
CA LEU A 352 -10.75 6.57 2.92
C LEU A 352 -11.18 6.84 1.48
N PHE A 353 -10.78 5.95 0.58
CA PHE A 353 -11.27 5.87 -0.79
C PHE A 353 -12.19 4.66 -0.95
N VAL A 354 -13.27 4.79 -1.72
CA VAL A 354 -14.17 3.68 -2.04
C VAL A 354 -14.35 3.60 -3.55
N LYS A 355 -13.98 2.47 -4.14
CA LYS A 355 -14.14 2.15 -5.57
C LYS A 355 -15.43 1.36 -5.77
N VAL A 356 -16.43 1.97 -6.38
CA VAL A 356 -17.74 1.36 -6.66
C VAL A 356 -17.77 0.82 -8.08
N MET A 357 -18.23 -0.42 -8.24
CA MET A 357 -18.15 -1.18 -9.49
C MET A 357 -19.42 -2.00 -9.74
N ALA A 358 -19.64 -2.40 -11.00
CA ALA A 358 -20.65 -3.40 -11.34
C ALA A 358 -20.20 -4.82 -10.94
N SER A 359 -21.15 -5.70 -10.61
CA SER A 359 -20.90 -7.13 -10.38
C SER A 359 -21.84 -7.97 -11.24
N PRO A 360 -21.34 -8.76 -12.21
CA PRO A 360 -19.93 -8.93 -12.61
C PRO A 360 -19.34 -7.67 -13.26
N ARG A 361 -18.00 -7.61 -13.37
CA ARG A 361 -17.30 -6.39 -13.80
C ARG A 361 -17.66 -5.89 -15.20
N ALA A 362 -17.99 -6.80 -16.11
CA ALA A 362 -18.42 -6.48 -17.48
C ALA A 362 -19.85 -5.92 -17.57
N ALA A 363 -20.63 -5.93 -16.49
CA ALA A 363 -21.99 -5.44 -16.49
C ALA A 363 -22.05 -3.90 -16.57
N THR A 364 -23.17 -3.40 -17.06
CA THR A 364 -23.51 -1.97 -17.15
C THR A 364 -24.90 -1.73 -16.56
N GLY A 365 -25.20 -0.49 -16.22
CA GLY A 365 -26.49 -0.05 -15.68
C GLY A 365 -26.38 0.60 -14.30
N PRO A 366 -27.52 0.84 -13.65
CA PRO A 366 -27.56 1.54 -12.37
C PRO A 366 -27.07 0.65 -11.21
N VAL A 367 -26.09 1.15 -10.47
CA VAL A 367 -25.68 0.63 -9.16
C VAL A 367 -26.08 1.62 -8.06
N GLU A 368 -26.55 1.11 -6.93
CA GLU A 368 -26.95 1.90 -5.77
C GLU A 368 -26.04 1.60 -4.59
N PHE A 369 -25.31 2.61 -4.12
CA PHE A 369 -24.36 2.55 -3.00
C PHE A 369 -24.83 3.44 -1.85
N VAL A 370 -24.59 3.04 -0.61
CA VAL A 370 -24.83 3.89 0.56
C VAL A 370 -23.64 3.84 1.50
N ALA A 371 -23.32 5.00 2.08
CA ALA A 371 -22.36 5.14 3.15
C ALA A 371 -23.05 5.63 4.43
N HIS A 372 -22.59 5.13 5.57
CA HIS A 372 -22.98 5.54 6.90
C HIS A 372 -21.74 5.81 7.74
N LYS A 373 -21.81 6.81 8.63
CA LYS A 373 -20.79 7.04 9.65
C LYS A 373 -21.46 6.80 11.01
N ALA A 374 -20.88 5.90 11.79
CA ALA A 374 -21.36 5.54 13.11
C ALA A 374 -21.49 6.78 14.00
N THR A 375 -22.56 6.84 14.80
CA THR A 375 -22.80 7.95 15.73
C THR A 375 -22.10 7.77 17.07
N CYS A 376 -21.66 6.54 17.37
CA CYS A 376 -21.17 6.10 18.67
C CYS A 376 -22.23 6.14 19.79
N GLN A 377 -23.53 6.30 19.50
CA GLN A 377 -24.55 6.58 20.55
C GLN A 377 -25.24 5.34 21.12
N THR A 378 -25.17 4.22 20.41
CA THR A 378 -25.66 2.92 20.86
C THR A 378 -24.57 1.88 20.73
N LYS A 379 -24.79 0.69 21.31
CA LYS A 379 -23.90 -0.45 21.16
C LYS A 379 -23.75 -0.85 19.68
N GLU A 380 -24.87 -0.85 18.94
CA GLU A 380 -24.93 -1.24 17.53
C GLU A 380 -24.24 -0.23 16.60
N GLU A 381 -24.17 1.04 17.01
CA GLU A 381 -23.44 2.10 16.30
C GLU A 381 -22.15 2.48 17.04
N ALA A 382 -21.57 1.58 17.85
CA ALA A 382 -20.34 1.85 18.57
C ALA A 382 -19.19 2.20 17.61
N CYS A 383 -18.35 3.14 18.02
CA CYS A 383 -17.20 3.56 17.23
C CYS A 383 -15.98 2.73 17.63
N ALA A 384 -15.44 1.97 16.68
CA ALA A 384 -14.26 1.15 16.88
C ALA A 384 -13.02 2.01 17.15
N LEU A 385 -12.19 1.57 18.10
CA LEU A 385 -10.92 2.19 18.47
C LEU A 385 -9.74 1.31 18.11
N ARG A 386 -8.71 1.88 17.46
CA ARG A 386 -7.38 1.27 17.39
C ARG A 386 -6.57 1.61 18.65
N ALA A 387 -5.67 0.71 19.01
CA ALA A 387 -4.80 0.92 20.16
C ALA A 387 -3.93 2.17 19.95
N PHE A 388 -3.71 2.95 21.00
CA PHE A 388 -2.93 4.19 21.07
C PHE A 388 -3.46 5.38 20.24
N GLU A 389 -4.49 5.20 19.42
CA GLU A 389 -5.09 6.29 18.66
C GLU A 389 -6.16 7.03 19.48
N ASN A 390 -6.19 8.35 19.34
CA ASN A 390 -7.23 9.17 19.97
C ASN A 390 -8.43 9.30 19.04
N TYR A 391 -9.60 8.84 19.49
CA TYR A 391 -10.86 9.15 18.86
C TYR A 391 -11.45 10.42 19.48
N ALA A 392 -11.41 11.53 18.75
CA ALA A 392 -12.01 12.79 19.19
C ALA A 392 -13.50 12.84 18.81
N HIS A 393 -14.35 13.17 19.78
CA HIS A 393 -15.78 13.38 19.54
C HIS A 393 -16.26 14.66 20.25
N THR A 394 -17.25 15.34 19.65
CA THR A 394 -17.91 16.49 20.28
C THR A 394 -19.38 16.20 20.48
N MET A 395 -19.80 16.14 21.74
CA MET A 395 -21.22 15.97 22.06
C MET A 395 -21.96 17.30 21.90
N PRO A 396 -23.14 17.31 21.27
CA PRO A 396 -23.97 18.50 21.17
C PRO A 396 -24.54 18.87 22.54
N GLY A 397 -24.94 20.13 22.76
CA GLY A 397 -25.57 20.58 24.01
C GLY A 397 -26.99 20.05 24.28
N VAL A 398 -27.34 18.89 23.71
CA VAL A 398 -28.61 18.19 23.89
C VAL A 398 -28.32 16.70 24.09
N PRO A 399 -29.21 15.94 24.77
CA PRO A 399 -29.00 14.50 24.95
C PRO A 399 -28.95 13.81 23.59
N VAL A 400 -27.95 12.94 23.39
CA VAL A 400 -27.77 12.22 22.12
C VAL A 400 -28.61 10.94 22.02
N ALA A 401 -28.92 10.35 23.18
CA ALA A 401 -29.72 9.14 23.35
C ALA A 401 -30.42 9.19 24.72
N PRO A 402 -31.40 8.32 25.02
CA PRO A 402 -32.09 8.32 26.31
C PRO A 402 -31.15 8.28 27.53
N ASP A 403 -30.02 7.58 27.39
CA ASP A 403 -29.03 7.42 28.46
C ASP A 403 -27.83 8.37 28.37
N ASP A 404 -27.77 9.19 27.31
CA ASP A 404 -26.70 10.16 27.02
C ASP A 404 -25.28 9.55 27.11
N ARG A 405 -25.13 8.37 26.48
CA ARG A 405 -23.92 7.55 26.46
C ARG A 405 -23.28 7.54 25.08
N PHE A 406 -21.96 7.35 25.10
CA PHE A 406 -21.16 7.05 23.93
C PHE A 406 -20.49 5.71 24.10
N TRP A 407 -20.50 4.91 23.04
CA TRP A 407 -20.02 3.54 22.98
C TRP A 407 -18.83 3.48 22.04
N PHE A 408 -17.73 2.96 22.57
CA PHE A 408 -16.51 2.71 21.82
C PHE A 408 -16.20 1.22 21.87
N GLU A 409 -16.06 0.62 20.71
CA GLU A 409 -15.78 -0.81 20.57
C GLU A 409 -14.27 -1.04 20.54
N ILE A 410 -13.84 -2.07 21.25
CA ILE A 410 -12.44 -2.44 21.41
C ILE A 410 -12.33 -3.94 21.19
N HIS A 411 -11.42 -4.34 20.31
CA HIS A 411 -11.03 -5.73 20.13
C HIS A 411 -9.62 -5.92 20.68
N THR A 412 -9.47 -6.84 21.62
CA THR A 412 -8.17 -7.28 22.13
C THR A 412 -7.77 -8.59 21.47
N GLU A 413 -6.48 -8.79 21.24
CA GLU A 413 -5.92 -10.02 20.66
C GLU A 413 -5.13 -10.79 21.73
N ALA A 414 -5.04 -12.12 21.65
CA ALA A 414 -4.24 -12.90 22.60
C ALA A 414 -2.73 -12.83 22.27
N ALA A 415 -1.86 -12.83 23.28
CA ALA A 415 -0.43 -13.05 23.02
C ALA A 415 -0.20 -14.54 22.68
N ASP A 416 0.64 -14.83 21.70
CA ASP A 416 0.93 -16.20 21.26
C ASP A 416 1.65 -17.01 22.34
N SER A 417 2.39 -16.32 23.22
CA SER A 417 3.00 -16.88 24.42
C SER A 417 1.99 -17.27 25.51
N GLY A 418 0.73 -16.84 25.38
CA GLY A 418 -0.33 -16.99 26.39
C GLY A 418 -0.21 -16.04 27.58
N GLY A 419 0.72 -15.07 27.54
CA GLY A 419 0.88 -14.06 28.57
C GLY A 419 -0.27 -13.05 28.64
N SER A 420 -0.51 -12.50 29.83
CA SER A 420 -1.51 -11.44 30.04
C SER A 420 -1.01 -10.08 29.58
N GLN A 421 -1.92 -9.29 29.00
CA GLN A 421 -1.65 -7.91 28.56
C GLN A 421 -1.90 -6.90 29.68
N ASN A 422 -1.16 -5.79 29.60
CA ASN A 422 -1.43 -4.57 30.36
C ASN A 422 -2.28 -3.63 29.50
N LEU A 423 -3.55 -3.47 29.86
CA LEU A 423 -4.50 -2.64 29.16
C LEU A 423 -4.79 -1.36 29.94
N ALA A 424 -4.89 -0.24 29.23
CA ALA A 424 -5.38 1.01 29.81
C ALA A 424 -6.46 1.61 28.91
N PHE A 425 -7.55 2.08 29.51
CA PHE A 425 -8.70 2.66 28.81
C PHE A 425 -8.90 4.08 29.30
N GLN A 426 -9.15 5.01 28.38
CA GLN A 426 -9.18 6.42 28.68
C GLN A 426 -10.33 7.14 27.99
N VAL A 427 -10.99 8.02 28.75
CA VAL A 427 -11.81 9.11 28.23
C VAL A 427 -11.23 10.41 28.81
N GLY A 428 -10.71 11.28 27.95
CA GLY A 428 -10.03 12.51 28.38
C GLY A 428 -10.35 13.74 27.56
N ALA A 429 -9.57 14.80 27.77
CA ALA A 429 -9.70 16.10 27.10
C ALA A 429 -11.10 16.72 27.26
N PHE A 430 -11.65 16.66 28.48
CA PHE A 430 -12.96 17.24 28.80
C PHE A 430 -12.89 18.23 29.96
N ALA A 431 -13.82 19.18 29.95
CA ALA A 431 -14.05 20.12 31.04
C ALA A 431 -15.55 20.42 31.17
N PRO A 432 -16.08 20.69 32.39
CA PRO A 432 -15.39 20.69 33.69
C PRO A 432 -15.16 19.27 34.25
N VAL A 433 -14.45 19.17 35.39
CA VAL A 433 -14.32 17.92 36.15
C VAL A 433 -15.69 17.31 36.45
N GLY A 434 -15.81 15.99 36.32
CA GLY A 434 -17.06 15.27 36.51
C GLY A 434 -18.09 15.43 35.39
N ALA A 435 -17.71 16.00 34.23
CA ALA A 435 -18.58 16.05 33.05
C ALA A 435 -18.94 14.65 32.52
N PHE A 436 -18.08 13.65 32.75
CA PHE A 436 -18.27 12.28 32.33
C PHE A 436 -18.13 11.28 33.49
N SER A 437 -18.76 10.13 33.31
CA SER A 437 -18.44 8.86 33.98
C SER A 437 -18.07 7.83 32.91
N MET A 438 -17.26 6.84 33.27
CA MET A 438 -16.72 5.86 32.33
C MET A 438 -16.90 4.44 32.89
N GLN A 439 -17.32 3.51 32.02
CA GLN A 439 -17.44 2.10 32.33
C GLN A 439 -16.78 1.27 31.22
N LEU A 440 -16.16 0.17 31.60
CA LEU A 440 -15.72 -0.88 30.68
C LEU A 440 -16.72 -2.04 30.78
N LEU A 441 -17.33 -2.41 29.67
CA LEU A 441 -18.33 -3.47 29.59
C LEU A 441 -17.81 -4.63 28.75
N ALA A 442 -18.26 -5.84 29.06
CA ALA A 442 -18.03 -7.02 28.23
C ALA A 442 -18.80 -6.95 26.91
N GLU A 443 -18.54 -7.92 26.03
CA GLU A 443 -19.17 -8.04 24.70
C GLU A 443 -20.71 -7.99 24.75
N ASP A 444 -21.33 -8.54 25.80
CA ASP A 444 -22.79 -8.50 25.97
C ASP A 444 -23.34 -7.07 26.09
N GLY A 445 -22.50 -6.09 26.41
CA GLY A 445 -22.85 -4.68 26.60
C GLY A 445 -23.60 -4.40 27.90
N THR A 446 -23.66 -5.36 28.83
CA THR A 446 -24.40 -5.24 30.09
C THR A 446 -23.58 -5.63 31.32
N THR A 447 -22.63 -6.55 31.18
CA THR A 447 -21.74 -6.99 32.24
C THR A 447 -20.63 -5.94 32.41
N VAL A 448 -20.62 -5.27 33.57
CA VAL A 448 -19.56 -4.31 33.92
C VAL A 448 -18.29 -5.08 34.27
N ILE A 449 -17.24 -4.88 33.46
CA ILE A 449 -15.90 -5.40 33.71
C ILE A 449 -15.20 -4.51 34.74
N ASP A 450 -15.33 -3.20 34.58
CA ASP A 450 -14.78 -2.20 35.49
C ASP A 450 -15.51 -0.86 35.33
N GLU A 451 -15.36 0.03 36.30
CA GLU A 451 -15.83 1.40 36.24
C GLU A 451 -14.77 2.35 36.77
N ASP A 452 -14.72 3.56 36.22
CA ASP A 452 -13.65 4.48 36.58
C ASP A 452 -13.71 4.87 38.07
N LEU A 453 -12.53 4.82 38.70
CA LEU A 453 -12.30 5.22 40.08
C LEU A 453 -11.32 6.42 40.18
N MET A 454 -10.70 6.85 39.08
CA MET A 454 -9.61 7.84 39.08
C MET A 454 -9.82 8.94 38.03
N THR A 455 -10.14 10.14 38.54
CA THR A 455 -10.18 11.37 37.73
C THR A 455 -8.91 12.18 37.95
N GLU A 456 -8.14 12.41 36.90
CA GLU A 456 -6.85 13.08 36.94
C GLU A 456 -6.83 14.32 36.04
N PRO A 457 -6.09 15.39 36.39
CA PRO A 457 -5.85 16.50 35.48
C PRO A 457 -5.12 16.02 34.23
N ASP A 458 -5.52 16.50 33.05
CA ASP A 458 -4.80 16.22 31.80
C ASP A 458 -3.37 16.80 31.89
N PRO A 459 -2.32 15.98 31.75
CA PRO A 459 -0.95 16.44 31.90
C PRO A 459 -0.49 17.35 30.74
N ILE A 460 -1.21 17.33 29.62
CA ILE A 460 -0.90 18.09 28.40
C ILE A 460 -1.72 19.37 28.33
N THR A 461 -3.01 19.33 28.67
CA THR A 461 -3.92 20.47 28.55
C THR A 461 -4.40 20.99 29.91
N PRO A 462 -3.86 22.10 30.44
CA PRO A 462 -4.29 22.66 31.71
C PRO A 462 -5.79 22.96 31.76
N GLY A 463 -6.49 22.39 32.76
CA GLY A 463 -7.93 22.59 32.98
C GLY A 463 -8.82 21.50 32.37
N GLU A 464 -8.27 20.61 31.55
CA GLU A 464 -8.92 19.38 31.11
C GLU A 464 -8.65 18.23 32.07
N TRP A 465 -9.48 17.19 31.99
CA TRP A 465 -9.44 16.02 32.86
C TRP A 465 -9.48 14.72 32.07
N ILE A 466 -9.02 13.66 32.71
CA ILE A 466 -8.94 12.30 32.18
C ILE A 466 -9.56 11.32 33.20
N LEU A 467 -10.36 10.38 32.70
CA LEU A 467 -10.82 9.17 33.40
C LEU A 467 -9.99 7.99 32.89
N ARG A 468 -9.54 7.09 33.77
CA ARG A 468 -8.67 5.98 33.35
C ARG A 468 -8.94 4.69 34.11
N ILE A 469 -9.11 3.59 33.37
CA ILE A 469 -9.19 2.21 33.88
C ILE A 469 -7.91 1.48 33.47
N PHE A 470 -7.30 0.74 34.39
CA PHE A 470 -6.12 -0.09 34.14
C PHE A 470 -6.42 -1.55 34.46
N ARG A 471 -6.03 -2.48 33.58
CA ARG A 471 -6.25 -3.92 33.73
C ARG A 471 -5.01 -4.71 33.34
N ASP A 472 -4.52 -5.55 34.22
CA ASP A 472 -3.42 -6.51 34.02
C ASP A 472 -3.84 -7.96 34.32
N ASP A 473 -5.10 -8.14 34.73
CA ASP A 473 -5.69 -9.39 35.22
C ASP A 473 -6.73 -9.97 34.24
N LEU A 474 -6.99 -9.31 33.12
CA LEU A 474 -7.92 -9.82 32.12
C LEU A 474 -7.34 -11.13 31.52
N PRO A 475 -8.19 -12.15 31.29
CA PRO A 475 -7.74 -13.38 30.68
C PRO A 475 -7.01 -13.08 29.37
N PRO A 476 -5.94 -13.80 29.03
CA PRO A 476 -5.13 -13.55 27.83
C PRO A 476 -5.87 -13.84 26.52
N GLN A 477 -7.19 -14.06 26.54
CA GLN A 477 -7.98 -14.40 25.38
C GLN A 477 -8.37 -13.16 24.58
N ALA A 478 -8.50 -13.33 23.27
CA ALA A 478 -9.11 -12.32 22.41
C ALA A 478 -10.54 -12.04 22.89
N SER A 479 -10.92 -10.76 22.93
CA SER A 479 -12.24 -10.37 23.44
C SER A 479 -12.69 -9.03 22.88
N THR A 480 -13.99 -8.93 22.64
CA THR A 480 -14.64 -7.65 22.34
C THR A 480 -15.12 -7.01 23.64
N MET A 481 -14.79 -5.73 23.82
CA MET A 481 -15.20 -4.93 24.97
C MET A 481 -15.77 -3.58 24.50
N TYR A 482 -16.53 -2.94 25.38
CA TYR A 482 -17.09 -1.62 25.12
C TYR A 482 -16.66 -0.64 26.21
N LEU A 483 -15.94 0.41 25.79
CA LEU A 483 -15.70 1.57 26.63
C LEU A 483 -16.88 2.52 26.49
N VAL A 484 -17.58 2.78 27.59
CA VAL A 484 -18.80 3.59 27.61
C VAL A 484 -18.56 4.86 28.39
N ALA A 485 -18.65 6.00 27.70
CA ALA A 485 -18.59 7.33 28.29
C ALA A 485 -20.01 7.86 28.47
N LYS A 486 -20.44 8.08 29.72
CA LYS A 486 -21.74 8.68 30.03
C LYS A 486 -21.57 10.14 30.43
N ARG A 487 -22.29 11.03 29.76
CA ARG A 487 -22.28 12.45 30.14
C ARG A 487 -23.16 12.68 31.38
N ASN A 488 -22.62 13.39 32.36
CA ASN A 488 -23.29 13.68 33.62
C ASN A 488 -24.09 14.99 33.58
N ASN A 489 -23.71 15.92 32.70
CA ASN A 489 -24.34 17.23 32.51
C ASN A 489 -24.56 17.51 31.03
N VAL A 490 -25.78 17.91 30.63
CA VAL A 490 -26.14 18.15 29.23
C VAL A 490 -25.60 19.50 28.74
N ASN A 491 -24.28 19.60 28.63
CA ASN A 491 -23.57 20.71 27.99
C ASN A 491 -22.85 20.19 26.75
N SER A 492 -22.59 21.08 25.81
CA SER A 492 -21.70 20.73 24.69
C SER A 492 -20.30 20.48 25.27
N THR A 493 -19.77 19.29 25.05
CA THR A 493 -18.48 18.88 25.62
C THR A 493 -17.80 17.94 24.65
N SER A 494 -16.53 18.20 24.39
CA SER A 494 -15.68 17.30 23.61
C SER A 494 -15.00 16.29 24.53
N LEU A 495 -14.68 15.13 23.98
CA LEU A 495 -13.86 14.13 24.63
C LEU A 495 -12.93 13.47 23.62
N LYS A 496 -11.89 12.81 24.15
CA LYS A 496 -11.04 11.88 23.42
C LYS A 496 -11.14 10.50 24.08
N ALA A 497 -11.55 9.50 23.33
CA ALA A 497 -11.53 8.10 23.77
C ALA A 497 -10.29 7.41 23.20
N ARG A 498 -9.67 6.54 23.99
CA ARG A 498 -8.45 5.81 23.61
C ARG A 498 -8.31 4.56 24.48
N TRP A 499 -7.65 3.54 23.93
CA TRP A 499 -7.14 2.43 24.71
C TRP A 499 -5.68 2.13 24.38
N GLU A 500 -4.98 1.45 25.27
CA GLU A 500 -3.56 1.16 25.21
C GLU A 500 -3.34 -0.30 25.58
N THR A 501 -2.34 -0.93 24.96
CA THR A 501 -1.87 -2.29 25.27
C THR A 501 -0.35 -2.35 25.24
N ASN A 502 0.28 -3.27 25.97
CA ASN A 502 1.69 -3.59 25.76
C ASN A 502 1.91 -4.62 24.64
N LEU A 503 0.86 -5.22 24.10
CA LEU A 503 0.94 -6.16 22.98
C LEU A 503 1.58 -5.49 21.77
N THR A 504 2.47 -6.22 21.11
CA THR A 504 3.00 -5.89 19.79
C THR A 504 2.68 -7.04 18.84
N ILE A 505 2.37 -6.71 17.60
CA ILE A 505 2.04 -7.66 16.55
C ILE A 505 3.09 -7.50 15.46
N LEU A 506 3.93 -8.51 15.25
CA LEU A 506 4.83 -8.59 14.11
C LEU A 506 4.05 -9.18 12.94
N HIS A 507 4.07 -8.53 11.77
CA HIS A 507 3.31 -8.99 10.62
C HIS A 507 3.97 -8.66 9.27
N GLY A 508 3.55 -9.40 8.25
CA GLY A 508 3.81 -9.08 6.85
C GLY A 508 2.77 -8.15 6.25
N GLN A 509 2.80 -8.00 4.93
CA GLN A 509 1.82 -7.27 4.13
C GLN A 509 0.51 -8.04 3.94
N SER A 510 0.56 -9.37 3.98
CA SER A 510 -0.59 -10.27 3.79
C SER A 510 -1.78 -9.97 4.72
N VAL A 511 -1.53 -9.39 5.90
CA VAL A 511 -2.54 -9.06 6.91
C VAL A 511 -3.38 -7.82 6.55
N GLY A 512 -3.08 -7.15 5.43
CA GLY A 512 -3.90 -6.04 4.91
C GLY A 512 -3.67 -4.69 5.61
N VAL A 513 -2.56 -4.51 6.33
CA VAL A 513 -2.17 -3.20 6.89
C VAL A 513 -1.67 -2.29 5.75
N PRO A 514 -2.32 -1.15 5.48
CA PRO A 514 -1.92 -0.26 4.39
C PRO A 514 -0.48 0.22 4.54
N GLY A 515 0.28 0.17 3.44
CA GLY A 515 1.69 0.61 3.41
C GLY A 515 2.69 -0.39 4.01
N ALA A 516 2.24 -1.51 4.58
CA ALA A 516 3.14 -2.56 5.07
C ALA A 516 3.90 -3.21 3.90
N ALA A 517 5.21 -3.43 4.07
CA ALA A 517 6.00 -4.25 3.16
C ALA A 517 5.86 -5.74 3.50
N GLN A 518 6.26 -6.57 2.55
CA GLN A 518 6.37 -7.99 2.77
C GLN A 518 7.37 -8.29 3.91
N ALA A 519 7.05 -9.25 4.77
CA ALA A 519 8.05 -9.79 5.68
C ALA A 519 8.99 -10.74 4.92
N ASN A 520 10.31 -10.57 5.08
CA ASN A 520 11.31 -11.37 4.36
C ASN A 520 12.66 -11.42 5.07
N VAL A 521 13.48 -12.35 4.60
CA VAL A 521 14.92 -12.45 4.87
C VAL A 521 15.66 -12.10 3.59
N TYR A 522 16.65 -11.22 3.68
CA TYR A 522 17.54 -10.82 2.59
C TYR A 522 18.99 -11.15 2.97
N CYS A 523 19.72 -11.83 2.08
CA CYS A 523 21.14 -12.13 2.25
C CYS A 523 21.98 -10.94 1.77
N VAL A 524 22.74 -10.33 2.68
CA VAL A 524 23.69 -9.25 2.36
C VAL A 524 25.07 -9.83 2.08
N GLU A 525 25.50 -10.72 2.97
CA GLU A 525 26.79 -11.41 2.92
C GLU A 525 26.55 -12.86 3.30
N GLU A 526 26.90 -13.79 2.43
CA GLU A 526 26.90 -15.23 2.70
C GLU A 526 27.87 -15.56 3.85
N THR A 527 27.55 -16.58 4.66
CA THR A 527 28.46 -17.12 5.69
C THR A 527 29.66 -17.81 5.05
N ASP A 528 29.49 -18.40 3.87
CA ASP A 528 30.51 -19.22 3.23
C ASP A 528 31.14 -18.59 1.98
N SER A 529 32.48 -18.55 1.94
CA SER A 529 33.22 -18.10 0.74
C SER A 529 33.22 -19.09 -0.44
N ILE A 530 32.69 -20.30 -0.24
CA ILE A 530 32.66 -21.40 -1.22
C ILE A 530 31.36 -22.21 -1.05
N GLY A 531 30.22 -21.66 -1.42
CA GLY A 531 28.93 -22.34 -1.30
C GLY A 531 27.78 -21.44 -1.69
N ILE A 532 26.56 -21.95 -1.56
CA ILE A 532 25.34 -21.16 -1.37
C ILE A 532 24.88 -21.46 0.05
N ASP A 533 24.44 -20.47 0.80
CA ASP A 533 24.05 -20.69 2.20
C ASP A 533 22.72 -21.45 2.26
N GLU A 534 22.65 -22.53 3.03
CA GLU A 534 21.49 -23.42 3.13
C GLU A 534 20.70 -23.09 4.40
N ILE A 535 19.83 -22.09 4.32
CA ILE A 535 19.27 -21.46 5.51
C ILE A 535 17.99 -22.14 6.02
N SER A 536 18.00 -22.46 7.32
CA SER A 536 16.86 -22.89 8.11
C SER A 536 16.43 -21.82 9.14
N LEU A 537 15.12 -21.69 9.37
CA LEU A 537 14.48 -20.67 10.20
C LEU A 537 13.91 -21.26 11.49
N THR A 538 14.24 -20.66 12.63
CA THR A 538 13.58 -20.87 13.91
C THR A 538 13.07 -19.55 14.47
N VAL A 539 11.83 -19.52 14.96
CA VAL A 539 11.23 -18.33 15.58
C VAL A 539 10.73 -18.63 16.98
N THR A 540 11.14 -17.80 17.93
CA THR A 540 10.75 -17.89 19.35
C THR A 540 10.09 -16.60 19.80
N VAL A 541 8.94 -16.71 20.48
CA VAL A 541 8.09 -15.61 20.92
C VAL A 541 7.97 -15.64 22.42
N ASP A 542 8.46 -14.59 23.10
CA ASP A 542 8.53 -14.51 24.56
C ASP A 542 9.12 -15.80 25.21
N GLY A 543 10.13 -16.40 24.56
CA GLY A 543 10.77 -17.64 25.00
C GLY A 543 10.07 -18.95 24.59
N THR A 544 8.98 -18.90 23.83
CA THR A 544 8.27 -20.08 23.30
C THR A 544 8.50 -20.24 21.80
N THR A 545 8.99 -21.40 21.35
CA THR A 545 9.18 -21.68 19.91
C THR A 545 7.84 -21.78 19.20
N VAL A 546 7.65 -21.00 18.14
CA VAL A 546 6.44 -21.00 17.28
C VAL A 546 6.72 -21.52 15.87
N VAL A 547 7.95 -21.37 15.39
CA VAL A 547 8.47 -22.03 14.18
C VAL A 547 9.76 -22.72 14.57
N ASP A 548 9.86 -24.00 14.23
CA ASP A 548 10.96 -24.88 14.64
C ASP A 548 11.67 -25.43 13.40
N ASP A 549 12.87 -24.93 13.16
CA ASP A 549 13.84 -25.44 12.19
C ASP A 549 13.28 -25.76 10.78
N VAL A 550 12.71 -24.73 10.14
CA VAL A 550 12.14 -24.84 8.79
C VAL A 550 13.14 -24.35 7.75
N TYR A 551 13.57 -25.21 6.84
CA TYR A 551 14.38 -24.81 5.68
C TYR A 551 13.63 -23.79 4.82
N ILE A 552 14.25 -22.63 4.58
CA ILE A 552 13.64 -21.51 3.85
C ILE A 552 14.24 -21.25 2.47
N GLY A 553 15.43 -21.80 2.18
CA GLY A 553 16.01 -21.76 0.83
C GLY A 553 17.54 -21.75 0.83
N ASP A 554 18.09 -21.83 -0.37
CA ASP A 554 19.49 -21.55 -0.65
C ASP A 554 19.64 -20.05 -0.95
N PHE A 555 20.67 -19.40 -0.44
CA PHE A 555 20.92 -17.97 -0.62
C PHE A 555 22.28 -17.70 -1.25
N ASP A 556 22.27 -16.91 -2.33
CA ASP A 556 23.40 -16.11 -2.80
C ASP A 556 23.29 -14.66 -2.26
N ASN A 557 24.37 -13.89 -2.36
CA ASN A 557 24.41 -12.46 -2.05
C ASN A 557 23.38 -11.69 -2.88
N GLY A 558 22.44 -11.02 -2.21
CA GLY A 558 21.34 -10.29 -2.83
C GLY A 558 20.03 -11.09 -2.93
N ASP A 559 20.05 -12.38 -2.61
CA ASP A 559 18.84 -13.19 -2.59
C ASP A 559 17.95 -12.83 -1.41
N TYR A 560 16.65 -13.06 -1.58
CA TYR A 560 15.68 -12.92 -0.52
C TYR A 560 14.57 -13.96 -0.61
N VAL A 561 13.97 -14.25 0.54
CA VAL A 561 12.77 -15.10 0.64
C VAL A 561 11.71 -14.44 1.49
N SER A 562 10.45 -14.57 1.08
CA SER A 562 9.33 -14.13 1.92
C SER A 562 9.18 -15.02 3.15
N LEU A 563 9.04 -14.37 4.30
CA LEU A 563 8.67 -15.01 5.55
C LEU A 563 7.16 -15.25 5.68
N GLU A 564 6.32 -14.65 4.83
CA GLU A 564 4.85 -14.77 4.94
C GLU A 564 4.33 -16.17 4.60
N SER A 565 5.15 -16.99 3.96
CA SER A 565 4.87 -18.42 3.75
C SER A 565 5.09 -19.26 5.02
N TYR A 566 5.82 -18.72 5.99
CA TYR A 566 6.29 -19.43 7.18
C TYR A 566 5.76 -18.81 8.49
N LEU A 567 5.46 -17.52 8.48
CA LEU A 567 5.01 -16.73 9.62
C LEU A 567 3.65 -16.10 9.31
N HIS A 568 2.68 -16.38 10.18
CA HIS A 568 1.48 -15.56 10.33
C HIS A 568 1.79 -14.34 11.21
N ALA A 569 0.83 -13.44 11.44
CA ALA A 569 1.01 -12.38 12.43
C ALA A 569 1.34 -12.97 13.81
N ILE A 570 2.44 -12.51 14.40
CA ILE A 570 2.95 -12.95 15.70
C ILE A 570 2.61 -11.91 16.77
N ARG A 571 1.94 -12.33 17.84
CA ARG A 571 1.49 -11.48 18.95
C ARG A 571 2.36 -11.71 20.18
N TYR A 572 3.07 -10.69 20.64
CA TYR A 572 4.10 -10.84 21.67
C TYR A 572 4.16 -9.65 22.65
N LEU A 573 4.69 -9.91 23.84
CA LEU A 573 4.71 -8.95 24.96
C LEU A 573 6.11 -8.46 25.32
N ASP A 574 7.16 -9.18 24.93
CA ASP A 574 8.56 -8.85 25.24
C ASP A 574 9.42 -8.79 23.97
N GLU A 575 9.61 -9.94 23.31
CA GLU A 575 10.44 -10.02 22.11
C GLU A 575 10.09 -11.21 21.20
N VAL A 576 10.42 -11.06 19.92
CA VAL A 576 10.55 -12.17 18.97
C VAL A 576 12.03 -12.36 18.65
N LYS A 577 12.51 -13.60 18.75
CA LYS A 577 13.83 -14.00 18.29
C LYS A 577 13.70 -14.80 17.01
N ILE A 578 14.43 -14.37 15.99
CA ILE A 578 14.51 -15.05 14.71
C ILE A 578 15.94 -15.56 14.56
N THR A 579 16.07 -16.87 14.49
CA THR A 579 17.35 -17.57 14.33
C THR A 579 17.40 -18.15 12.94
N LEU A 580 18.43 -17.78 12.19
CA LEU A 580 18.81 -18.39 10.92
C LEU A 580 19.96 -19.35 11.22
N ARG A 581 19.83 -20.60 10.77
CA ARG A 581 20.89 -21.59 10.81
C ARG A 581 21.36 -21.84 9.39
N ASP A 582 22.66 -21.69 9.15
CA ASP A 582 23.29 -22.20 7.93
C ASP A 582 23.68 -23.67 8.12
N GLU A 583 23.28 -24.52 7.18
CA GLU A 583 23.53 -25.96 7.20
C GLU A 583 24.78 -26.33 6.41
N ASP A 584 25.97 -25.97 6.90
CA ASP A 584 27.21 -26.32 6.22
C ASP A 584 27.32 -27.83 5.95
N GLY A 585 27.24 -28.18 4.67
CA GLY A 585 27.34 -29.55 4.18
C GLY A 585 28.69 -30.21 4.48
N ALA A 586 28.84 -30.76 5.69
CA ALA A 586 29.73 -31.85 6.08
C ALA A 586 31.09 -31.93 5.34
N ALA A 587 31.95 -30.92 5.53
CA ALA A 587 33.38 -31.11 5.30
C ALA A 587 34.27 -30.55 6.41
N ASN A 588 34.03 -29.34 6.97
CA ASN A 588 34.80 -28.80 8.11
C ASN A 588 34.15 -27.62 8.89
N GLY A 589 32.88 -27.25 8.69
CA GLY A 589 32.18 -26.18 9.45
C GLY A 589 31.33 -26.73 10.61
N ASP A 590 31.17 -25.95 11.68
CA ASP A 590 30.09 -26.12 12.67
C ASP A 590 28.92 -25.27 12.16
N ASP A 591 27.66 -25.73 12.21
CA ASP A 591 26.50 -24.94 11.77
C ASP A 591 26.54 -23.52 12.37
N ASP A 592 26.43 -22.50 11.53
CA ASP A 592 26.42 -21.10 11.96
C ASP A 592 25.01 -20.65 12.35
N TYR A 593 24.90 -19.98 13.50
CA TYR A 593 23.63 -19.50 14.03
C TYR A 593 23.63 -17.97 14.09
N LEU A 594 22.80 -17.36 13.26
CA LEU A 594 22.62 -15.93 13.16
C LEU A 594 21.30 -15.56 13.85
N VAL A 595 21.34 -14.63 14.80
CA VAL A 595 20.15 -14.29 15.60
C VAL A 595 19.82 -12.81 15.45
N ALA A 596 18.58 -12.53 15.07
CA ALA A 596 17.96 -11.22 15.16
C ALA A 596 16.94 -11.19 16.30
N THR A 597 16.92 -10.10 17.05
CA THR A 597 15.89 -9.82 18.04
C THR A 597 15.00 -8.68 17.55
N VAL A 598 13.69 -8.88 17.64
CA VAL A 598 12.66 -7.88 17.37
C VAL A 598 12.00 -7.50 18.71
N PRO A 599 12.29 -6.30 19.25
CA PRO A 599 11.73 -5.86 20.52
C PRO A 599 10.24 -5.51 20.37
N THR A 600 9.54 -5.24 21.47
CA THR A 600 8.21 -4.60 21.40
C THR A 600 8.28 -3.18 20.83
N LEU A 601 7.14 -2.68 20.34
CA LEU A 601 6.99 -1.26 20.01
C LEU A 601 7.24 -0.40 21.26
N SER A 602 7.79 0.80 21.07
CA SER A 602 7.93 1.77 22.17
C SER A 602 6.57 2.34 22.60
N THR A 603 6.50 2.91 23.79
CA THR A 603 5.27 3.50 24.32
C THR A 603 4.82 4.68 23.45
N GLY A 604 3.55 4.68 23.04
CA GLY A 604 2.98 5.77 22.22
C GLY A 604 3.06 5.53 20.71
N VAL A 605 3.80 4.52 20.25
CA VAL A 605 3.87 4.14 18.84
C VAL A 605 2.76 3.14 18.52
N THR A 606 1.92 3.49 17.54
CA THR A 606 0.80 2.67 17.05
C THR A 606 1.24 1.58 16.09
N GLU A 607 2.19 1.93 15.23
CA GLU A 607 2.71 1.09 14.15
C GLU A 607 4.12 1.58 13.78
N ALA A 608 4.96 0.65 13.33
CA ALA A 608 6.24 0.90 12.69
C ALA A 608 6.34 -0.07 11.51
N LEU A 609 6.33 0.47 10.30
CA LEU A 609 6.30 -0.30 9.06
C LEU A 609 7.69 -0.34 8.45
N ASN A 610 7.98 -1.39 7.70
CA ASN A 610 9.23 -1.55 6.94
C ASN A 610 10.50 -1.53 7.82
N GLU A 611 10.42 -2.08 9.02
CA GLU A 611 11.58 -2.18 9.90
C GLU A 611 12.49 -3.34 9.53
N THR A 612 13.77 -3.20 9.87
CA THR A 612 14.79 -4.22 9.60
C THR A 612 15.56 -4.55 10.87
N SER A 613 15.76 -5.84 11.13
CA SER A 613 16.74 -6.33 12.11
C SER A 613 17.87 -7.06 11.40
N VAL A 614 19.09 -6.92 11.93
CA VAL A 614 20.28 -7.61 11.40
C VAL A 614 20.48 -8.93 12.17
N ALA A 615 20.63 -10.03 11.44
CA ALA A 615 21.17 -11.28 11.95
C ALA A 615 22.56 -11.46 11.34
N ALA A 616 23.62 -11.47 12.16
CA ALA A 616 24.99 -11.60 11.68
C ALA A 616 25.83 -12.47 12.62
N CYS A 617 26.62 -13.38 12.06
CA CYS A 617 27.72 -14.08 12.72
C CYS A 617 28.76 -14.46 11.68
N CYS A 618 30.01 -14.66 12.12
CA CYS A 618 30.87 -15.65 11.47
C CYS A 618 31.11 -15.40 9.97
N ASP A 619 31.09 -14.12 9.58
CA ASP A 619 31.22 -13.57 8.21
C ASP A 619 29.91 -13.43 7.41
N GLY A 620 28.81 -14.10 7.80
CA GLY A 620 27.50 -13.90 7.18
C GLY A 620 26.65 -12.78 7.80
N LYS A 621 25.83 -12.14 6.96
CA LYS A 621 24.96 -11.01 7.31
C LYS A 621 23.63 -11.10 6.56
N TYR A 622 22.56 -11.17 7.34
CA TYR A 622 21.19 -11.25 6.86
C TYR A 622 20.35 -10.13 7.45
N LEU A 623 19.40 -9.66 6.67
CA LEU A 623 18.46 -8.63 7.06
C LEU A 623 17.06 -9.19 7.07
N ILE A 624 16.38 -8.97 8.18
CA ILE A 624 15.01 -9.44 8.39
C ILE A 624 14.10 -8.24 8.38
N ARG A 625 13.30 -8.12 7.32
CA ARG A 625 12.32 -7.06 7.17
C ARG A 625 10.96 -7.49 7.71
N TYR A 626 10.32 -6.62 8.46
CA TYR A 626 9.02 -6.87 9.07
C TYR A 626 8.27 -5.57 9.35
N ASN A 627 7.03 -5.70 9.80
CA ASN A 627 6.22 -4.60 10.30
C ASN A 627 5.78 -4.91 11.72
N ARG A 628 5.53 -3.88 12.52
CA ARG A 628 4.96 -4.00 13.86
C ARG A 628 3.76 -3.08 14.03
N SER A 629 2.69 -3.60 14.63
CA SER A 629 1.47 -2.86 14.96
C SER A 629 1.01 -3.16 16.38
N ARG A 630 0.19 -2.27 16.96
CA ARG A 630 -0.49 -2.49 18.25
C ARG A 630 -1.83 -3.20 18.14
N SER A 631 -2.44 -3.16 16.95
CA SER A 631 -3.74 -3.77 16.67
C SER A 631 -3.92 -3.94 15.17
N LEU A 632 -4.49 -5.06 14.74
CA LEU A 632 -4.92 -5.28 13.36
C LEU A 632 -6.39 -4.85 13.15
N GLN A 633 -6.82 -4.81 11.89
CA GLN A 633 -8.22 -4.53 11.53
C GLN A 633 -9.04 -5.81 11.31
N GLN A 634 -8.41 -6.99 11.26
CA GLN A 634 -9.06 -8.28 11.13
C GLN A 634 -8.27 -9.31 11.94
N GLU A 635 -8.91 -10.45 12.26
CA GLU A 635 -8.17 -11.64 12.69
C GLU A 635 -7.41 -12.22 11.51
N ASP A 636 -6.27 -12.85 11.80
CA ASP A 636 -5.35 -13.41 10.81
C ASP A 636 -5.63 -14.89 10.55
#